data_AF-Q585E8-F1
#
_entry.id   AF-Q585E8-F1
#
_cell.length_a   1.000
_cell.length_b   1.000
_cell.length_c   1.000
_cell.angle_alpha   90.00
_cell.angle_beta   90.00
_cell.angle_gamma   90.00
#
_symmetry.space_group_name_H-M   'P 1'
#
loop_
_entity.id
_entity.type
_entity.pdbx_description
1 polymer ?
#
loop_
_entity_poly.entity_id
_entity_poly.type
_entity_poly.pdbx_seq_one_letter_code
_entity_poly.pdbx_strand_id
1 'polypeptide(L)'
;MPRTEMVRFVRLPVVLLAIAACLASVALGSLHVEESLEMRFAAFKKKYGKVYKDAKEEAFRFRAFEENMEQAKIQAAANPYATFGVTPFSDMTREEFRARYRNGASYFAAAQKRLRKTVNVTTGRAPAAVDWREKGAVTPVKDQGQCGSCWAFSTIGNIEGQWQVAGNPLVSLSEQMLVSCDTIDSGCNGGLMDNAFNWIVNSNGGNVFTEASYPYVSGNGEQPQCQMNGHEIGAAITDHVDLPQDEDAIAAYLAENGPLAIAVDATSFMDYNGGILTSCTSEQLDHGVLLVGYNDNSNPPYWIIKNSWSNMWGEDGYIRIEKGTNQCLMNQAVSSAVVGGPTPPPPPPPPSATFTQDFCEGKGCTKGCSHATFPTGECVQTTGVGSVIATCGASNLTQIIYPLSRSCSGPSVPITVPLDKCIPILIGSVEYHCSTNPPTKAARLVPHQ
;
A
#
# COMPACT_ATOMS: atom_id res chain seq x y z
N MET A 1 -20.38 20.05 -80.55
CA MET A 1 -21.29 20.01 -79.37
C MET A 1 -21.28 21.35 -78.66
N PRO A 2 -22.42 21.84 -78.15
CA PRO A 2 -22.52 23.15 -77.52
C PRO A 2 -21.82 23.17 -76.16
N ARG A 3 -21.19 24.29 -75.81
CA ARG A 3 -20.41 24.49 -74.56
C ARG A 3 -21.17 24.11 -73.28
N THR A 4 -22.50 24.14 -73.28
CA THR A 4 -23.36 23.80 -72.14
C THR A 4 -23.38 22.31 -71.80
N GLU A 5 -23.23 21.42 -72.79
CA GLU A 5 -23.18 19.97 -72.52
C GLU A 5 -21.85 19.56 -71.88
N MET A 6 -20.74 20.16 -72.34
CA MET A 6 -19.40 19.84 -71.85
C MET A 6 -19.24 20.12 -70.35
N VAL A 7 -19.90 21.17 -69.82
CA VAL A 7 -19.86 21.50 -68.38
C VAL A 7 -20.66 20.51 -67.53
N ARG A 8 -21.75 19.93 -68.06
CA ARG A 8 -22.52 18.88 -67.35
C ARG A 8 -21.76 17.55 -67.31
N PHE A 9 -21.09 17.17 -68.39
CA PHE A 9 -20.34 15.92 -68.47
C PHE A 9 -19.11 15.88 -67.56
N VAL A 10 -18.51 17.04 -67.23
CA VAL A 10 -17.36 17.08 -66.30
C VAL A 10 -17.80 17.16 -64.83
N ARG A 11 -18.95 17.77 -64.51
CA ARG A 11 -19.42 17.87 -63.11
C ARG A 11 -19.85 16.54 -62.50
N LEU A 12 -20.47 15.65 -63.27
CA LEU A 12 -20.95 14.36 -62.78
C LEU A 12 -19.82 13.42 -62.28
N PRO A 13 -18.72 13.21 -63.03
CA PRO A 13 -17.62 12.34 -62.56
C PRO A 13 -16.87 12.93 -61.37
N VAL A 14 -16.73 14.26 -61.26
CA VAL A 14 -16.06 14.90 -60.11
C VAL A 14 -16.88 14.73 -58.83
N VAL A 15 -18.20 14.85 -58.89
CA VAL A 15 -19.08 14.61 -57.73
C VAL A 15 -19.05 13.14 -57.32
N LEU A 16 -19.06 12.21 -58.27
CA LEU A 16 -18.95 10.78 -57.98
C LEU A 16 -17.60 10.42 -57.32
N LEU A 17 -16.49 11.01 -57.77
CA LEU A 17 -15.18 10.82 -57.13
C LEU A 17 -15.12 11.39 -55.71
N ALA A 18 -15.73 12.56 -55.47
CA ALA A 18 -15.78 13.15 -54.13
C ALA A 18 -16.63 12.32 -53.15
N ILE A 19 -17.77 11.78 -53.61
CA ILE A 19 -18.60 10.88 -52.79
C ILE A 19 -17.84 9.57 -52.51
N ALA A 20 -17.15 9.00 -53.50
CA ALA A 20 -16.34 7.79 -53.29
C ALA A 20 -15.17 8.03 -52.32
N ALA A 21 -14.50 9.18 -52.38
CA ALA A 21 -13.44 9.53 -51.45
C ALA A 21 -13.97 9.75 -50.02
N CYS A 22 -15.12 10.42 -49.86
CA CYS A 22 -15.78 10.56 -48.55
C CYS A 22 -16.23 9.20 -48.00
N LEU A 23 -16.79 8.32 -48.82
CA LEU A 23 -17.18 6.98 -48.39
C LEU A 23 -15.96 6.09 -48.06
N ALA A 24 -14.84 6.25 -48.77
CA ALA A 24 -13.59 5.56 -48.44
C ALA A 24 -13.01 6.04 -47.09
N SER A 25 -13.07 7.36 -46.80
CA SER A 25 -12.65 7.87 -45.48
C SER A 25 -13.59 7.45 -44.34
N VAL A 26 -14.90 7.29 -44.60
CA VAL A 26 -15.84 6.77 -43.60
C VAL A 26 -15.70 5.25 -43.43
N ALA A 27 -15.37 4.51 -44.49
CA ALA A 27 -15.13 3.06 -44.43
C ALA A 27 -13.78 2.69 -43.78
N LEU A 28 -12.77 3.55 -43.87
CA LEU A 28 -11.47 3.36 -43.18
C LEU A 28 -11.54 3.71 -41.68
N GLY A 29 -12.56 4.43 -41.23
CA GLY A 29 -12.67 4.95 -39.87
C GLY A 29 -13.33 4.04 -38.84
N SER A 30 -13.74 2.81 -39.16
CA SER A 30 -14.52 1.98 -38.22
C SER A 30 -14.19 0.48 -38.21
N LEU A 31 -13.11 0.06 -38.85
CA LEU A 31 -12.50 -1.25 -38.60
C LEU A 31 -11.48 -1.16 -37.46
N HIS A 32 -11.90 -0.67 -36.29
CA HIS A 32 -11.26 -1.13 -35.07
C HIS A 32 -11.66 -2.59 -34.95
N VAL A 33 -10.80 -3.50 -35.44
CA VAL A 33 -10.93 -4.93 -35.13
C VAL A 33 -10.92 -5.01 -33.61
N GLU A 34 -12.08 -5.29 -33.02
CA GLU A 34 -12.18 -5.52 -31.58
C GLU A 34 -11.17 -6.62 -31.25
N GLU A 35 -10.23 -6.31 -30.37
CA GLU A 35 -9.16 -7.24 -29.99
C GLU A 35 -9.83 -8.52 -29.48
N SER A 36 -9.51 -9.67 -30.10
CA SER A 36 -10.08 -10.95 -29.68
C SER A 36 -9.78 -11.22 -28.20
N LEU A 37 -10.67 -11.95 -27.54
CA LEU A 37 -10.52 -12.24 -26.12
C LEU A 37 -9.22 -13.00 -25.82
N GLU A 38 -8.76 -13.84 -26.76
CA GLU A 38 -7.48 -14.55 -26.67
C GLU A 38 -6.28 -13.60 -26.70
N MET A 39 -6.31 -12.57 -27.55
CA MET A 39 -5.26 -11.55 -27.59
C MET A 39 -5.25 -10.72 -26.29
N ARG A 40 -6.44 -10.34 -25.79
CA ARG A 40 -6.58 -9.66 -24.49
C ARG A 40 -6.05 -10.51 -23.34
N PHE A 41 -6.33 -11.81 -23.35
CA PHE A 41 -5.82 -12.74 -22.34
C PHE A 41 -4.29 -12.92 -22.43
N ALA A 42 -3.73 -12.98 -23.65
CA ALA A 42 -2.29 -13.00 -23.85
C ALA A 42 -1.62 -11.72 -23.32
N ALA A 43 -2.21 -10.55 -23.57
CA ALA A 43 -1.76 -9.27 -23.05
C ALA A 43 -1.86 -9.22 -21.51
N PHE A 44 -2.96 -9.71 -20.93
CA PHE A 44 -3.15 -9.85 -19.49
C PHE A 44 -2.04 -10.70 -18.84
N LYS A 45 -1.78 -11.90 -19.39
CA LYS A 45 -0.72 -12.79 -18.88
C LYS A 45 0.64 -12.10 -18.90
N LYS A 46 0.95 -11.40 -20.00
CA LYS A 46 2.20 -10.64 -20.14
C LYS A 46 2.28 -9.49 -19.13
N LYS A 47 1.19 -8.73 -18.95
CA LYS A 47 1.14 -7.57 -18.03
C LYS A 47 1.37 -7.97 -16.58
N TYR A 48 0.79 -9.07 -16.13
CA TYR A 48 0.85 -9.51 -14.72
C TYR A 48 1.75 -10.72 -14.48
N GLY A 49 2.59 -11.08 -15.46
CA GLY A 49 3.55 -12.19 -15.33
C GLY A 49 2.89 -13.54 -15.02
N LYS A 50 1.68 -13.79 -15.53
CA LYS A 50 0.93 -15.02 -15.23
C LYS A 50 1.56 -16.21 -15.94
N VAL A 51 1.85 -17.25 -15.16
CA VAL A 51 2.34 -18.54 -15.62
C VAL A 51 1.48 -19.62 -14.97
N TYR A 52 0.92 -20.51 -15.79
CA TYR A 52 0.05 -21.59 -15.35
C TYR A 52 0.79 -22.93 -15.43
N LYS A 53 0.39 -23.89 -14.59
CA LYS A 53 1.05 -25.19 -14.47
C LYS A 53 0.99 -26.00 -15.76
N ASP A 54 -0.15 -25.99 -16.43
CA ASP A 54 -0.41 -26.76 -17.64
C ASP A 54 -1.53 -26.13 -18.49
N ALA A 55 -1.73 -26.66 -19.69
CA ALA A 55 -2.75 -26.17 -20.62
C ALA A 55 -4.19 -26.33 -20.08
N LYS A 56 -4.42 -27.26 -19.15
CA LYS A 56 -5.75 -27.46 -18.54
C LYS A 56 -6.04 -26.34 -17.55
N GLU A 57 -5.07 -25.96 -16.73
CA GLU A 57 -5.16 -24.78 -15.87
C GLU A 57 -5.31 -23.51 -16.71
N GLU A 58 -4.50 -23.34 -17.75
CA GLU A 58 -4.61 -22.16 -18.63
C GLU A 58 -5.99 -22.04 -19.27
N ALA A 59 -6.57 -23.14 -19.77
CA ALA A 59 -7.92 -23.14 -20.31
C ALA A 59 -9.00 -22.83 -19.24
N PHE A 60 -8.79 -23.25 -17.98
CA PHE A 60 -9.66 -22.89 -16.87
C PHE A 60 -9.56 -21.40 -16.53
N ARG A 61 -8.34 -20.86 -16.46
CA ARG A 61 -8.05 -19.45 -16.20
C ARG A 61 -8.58 -18.54 -17.31
N PHE A 62 -8.53 -18.99 -18.57
CA PHE A 62 -9.12 -18.29 -19.69
C PHE A 62 -10.66 -18.19 -19.59
N ARG A 63 -11.34 -19.25 -19.13
CA ARG A 63 -12.80 -19.18 -18.88
C ARG A 63 -13.16 -18.20 -17.78
N ALA A 64 -12.42 -18.21 -16.67
CA ALA A 64 -12.60 -17.21 -15.61
C ALA A 64 -12.35 -15.78 -16.14
N PHE A 65 -11.35 -15.61 -17.01
CA PHE A 65 -11.08 -14.34 -17.69
C PHE A 65 -12.24 -13.89 -18.58
N GLU A 66 -12.80 -14.78 -19.39
CA GLU A 66 -13.99 -14.50 -20.20
C GLU A 66 -15.17 -14.03 -19.36
N GLU A 67 -15.51 -14.78 -18.31
CA GLU A 67 -16.60 -14.44 -17.39
C GLU A 67 -16.37 -13.08 -16.72
N ASN A 68 -15.15 -12.81 -16.26
CA ASN A 68 -14.81 -11.53 -15.63
C ASN A 68 -14.85 -10.36 -16.62
N MET A 69 -14.48 -10.56 -17.89
CA MET A 69 -14.61 -9.51 -18.90
C MET A 69 -16.07 -9.20 -19.23
N GLU A 70 -16.97 -10.18 -19.15
CA GLU A 70 -18.41 -9.93 -19.29
C GLU A 70 -18.96 -9.18 -18.07
N GLN A 71 -18.56 -9.58 -16.87
CA GLN A 71 -18.94 -8.86 -15.65
C GLN A 71 -18.42 -7.41 -15.63
N ALA A 72 -17.20 -7.17 -16.14
CA ALA A 72 -16.66 -5.83 -16.27
C ALA A 72 -17.53 -4.93 -17.18
N LYS A 73 -18.12 -5.49 -18.25
CA LYS A 73 -19.07 -4.73 -19.09
C LYS A 73 -20.35 -4.39 -18.33
N ILE A 74 -20.88 -5.31 -17.53
CA ILE A 74 -22.06 -5.07 -16.69
C ILE A 74 -21.77 -3.97 -15.67
N GLN A 75 -20.63 -4.04 -14.99
CA GLN A 75 -20.20 -3.02 -14.04
C GLN A 75 -20.02 -1.65 -14.72
N ALA A 76 -19.36 -1.61 -15.88
CA ALA A 76 -19.18 -0.38 -16.66
C ALA A 76 -20.52 0.24 -17.11
N ALA A 77 -21.50 -0.58 -17.48
CA ALA A 77 -22.84 -0.09 -17.84
C ALA A 77 -23.59 0.51 -16.64
N ALA A 78 -23.37 -0.02 -15.43
CA ALA A 78 -23.97 0.49 -14.20
C ALA A 78 -23.25 1.71 -13.59
N ASN A 79 -22.00 1.94 -13.98
CA ASN A 79 -21.12 2.95 -13.38
C ASN A 79 -20.53 3.90 -14.43
N PRO A 80 -21.30 4.92 -14.88
CA PRO A 80 -20.88 5.80 -15.98
C PRO A 80 -19.65 6.68 -15.66
N TYR A 81 -19.26 6.79 -14.39
CA TYR A 81 -18.10 7.58 -13.94
C TYR A 81 -16.87 6.71 -13.63
N ALA A 82 -16.96 5.39 -13.78
CA ALA A 82 -15.86 4.46 -13.54
C ALA A 82 -15.58 3.57 -14.76
N THR A 83 -14.40 2.99 -14.75
CA THR A 83 -13.91 2.08 -15.78
C THR A 83 -13.58 0.74 -15.17
N PHE A 84 -13.91 -0.32 -15.90
CA PHE A 84 -13.73 -1.70 -15.49
C PHE A 84 -13.07 -2.49 -16.60
N GLY A 85 -12.35 -3.53 -16.23
CA GLY A 85 -11.73 -4.43 -17.19
C GLY A 85 -10.65 -5.29 -16.58
N VAL A 86 -9.49 -5.29 -17.24
CA VAL A 86 -8.38 -6.19 -16.91
C VAL A 86 -7.63 -5.68 -15.67
N THR A 87 -7.62 -6.50 -14.62
CA THR A 87 -6.97 -6.31 -13.32
C THR A 87 -6.07 -7.53 -13.00
N PRO A 88 -5.24 -7.51 -11.93
CA PRO A 88 -4.44 -8.69 -11.54
C PRO A 88 -5.27 -9.94 -11.23
N PHE A 89 -6.58 -9.79 -10.98
CA PHE A 89 -7.49 -10.84 -10.54
C PHE A 89 -8.34 -11.41 -11.68
N SER A 90 -8.20 -10.92 -12.90
CA SER A 90 -9.10 -11.27 -14.01
C SER A 90 -9.10 -12.77 -14.35
N ASP A 91 -8.12 -13.57 -13.94
CA ASP A 91 -8.09 -15.03 -14.15
C ASP A 91 -8.58 -15.86 -12.96
N MET A 92 -9.12 -15.22 -11.92
CA MET A 92 -9.72 -15.89 -10.77
C MET A 92 -11.22 -16.05 -10.96
N THR A 93 -11.81 -17.14 -10.48
CA THR A 93 -13.28 -17.18 -10.37
C THR A 93 -13.75 -16.21 -9.28
N ARG A 94 -14.99 -15.74 -9.36
CA ARG A 94 -15.55 -14.86 -8.33
C ARG A 94 -15.60 -15.54 -6.95
N GLU A 95 -15.75 -16.86 -6.91
CA GLU A 95 -15.69 -17.67 -5.69
C GLU A 95 -14.27 -17.73 -5.12
N GLU A 96 -13.25 -17.94 -5.96
CA GLU A 96 -11.84 -17.89 -5.54
C GLU A 96 -11.49 -16.49 -5.02
N PHE A 97 -11.93 -15.44 -5.71
CA PHE A 97 -11.69 -14.06 -5.31
C PHE A 97 -12.36 -13.76 -3.96
N ARG A 98 -13.63 -14.13 -3.79
CA ARG A 98 -14.37 -13.95 -2.53
C ARG A 98 -13.66 -14.66 -1.37
N ALA A 99 -13.23 -15.91 -1.58
CA ALA A 99 -12.61 -16.70 -0.53
C ALA A 99 -11.25 -16.15 -0.06
N ARG A 100 -10.50 -15.46 -0.94
CA ARG A 100 -9.15 -14.95 -0.63
C ARG A 100 -9.10 -13.48 -0.24
N TYR A 101 -9.91 -12.64 -0.89
CA TYR A 101 -9.83 -11.18 -0.77
C TYR A 101 -11.04 -10.55 -0.06
N ARG A 102 -12.09 -11.32 0.22
CA ARG A 102 -13.36 -10.84 0.81
C ARG A 102 -13.92 -11.80 1.87
N ASN A 103 -13.05 -12.34 2.72
CA ASN A 103 -13.41 -13.36 3.70
C ASN A 103 -13.92 -12.82 5.05
N GLY A 104 -14.12 -11.50 5.19
CA GLY A 104 -14.58 -10.87 6.42
C GLY A 104 -16.08 -10.96 6.71
N ALA A 105 -16.87 -11.46 5.75
CA ALA A 105 -18.34 -11.41 5.77
C ALA A 105 -19.00 -11.94 7.06
N SER A 106 -18.52 -13.07 7.59
CA SER A 106 -19.04 -13.67 8.83
C SER A 106 -18.71 -12.83 10.07
N TYR A 107 -17.51 -12.24 10.09
CA TYR A 107 -17.04 -11.38 11.18
C TYR A 107 -17.86 -10.09 11.25
N PHE A 108 -18.04 -9.40 10.12
CA PHE A 108 -18.82 -8.16 10.08
C PHE A 108 -20.31 -8.40 10.38
N ALA A 109 -20.90 -9.49 9.87
CA ALA A 109 -22.28 -9.85 10.21
C ALA A 109 -22.46 -10.16 11.71
N ALA A 110 -21.45 -10.72 12.37
CA ALA A 110 -21.46 -10.91 13.83
C ALA A 110 -21.28 -9.59 14.58
N ALA A 111 -20.40 -8.70 14.11
CA ALA A 111 -20.15 -7.38 14.69
C ALA A 111 -21.37 -6.48 14.63
N GLN A 112 -22.11 -6.47 13.51
CA GLN A 112 -23.32 -5.68 13.33
C GLN A 112 -24.45 -5.98 14.33
N LYS A 113 -24.41 -7.16 14.98
CA LYS A 113 -25.38 -7.54 16.03
C LYS A 113 -25.03 -6.95 17.40
N ARG A 114 -23.83 -6.38 17.56
CA ARG A 114 -23.35 -5.77 18.81
C ARG A 114 -23.74 -4.29 18.84
N LEU A 115 -24.07 -3.79 20.02
CA LEU A 115 -24.33 -2.36 20.21
C LEU A 115 -23.01 -1.58 20.05
N ARG A 116 -22.97 -0.66 19.09
CA ARG A 116 -21.82 0.26 18.89
C ARG A 116 -22.01 1.50 19.75
N LYS A 117 -20.96 1.92 20.46
CA LYS A 117 -20.93 3.18 21.18
C LYS A 117 -20.09 4.18 20.38
N THR A 118 -20.77 5.03 19.64
CA THR A 118 -20.11 5.98 18.75
C THR A 118 -19.70 7.25 19.48
N VAL A 119 -18.63 7.90 19.02
CA VAL A 119 -18.29 9.26 19.45
C VAL A 119 -19.29 10.27 18.91
N ASN A 120 -19.43 11.41 19.60
CA ASN A 120 -20.17 12.55 19.08
C ASN A 120 -19.25 13.40 18.20
N VAL A 121 -19.68 13.66 16.97
CA VAL A 121 -18.92 14.48 16.01
C VAL A 121 -19.72 15.73 15.67
N THR A 122 -19.05 16.89 15.68
CA THR A 122 -19.67 18.15 15.24
C THR A 122 -19.57 18.28 13.73
N THR A 123 -20.71 18.31 13.03
CA THR A 123 -20.77 18.41 11.56
C THR A 123 -20.83 19.86 11.07
N GLY A 124 -20.72 20.06 9.75
CA GLY A 124 -20.88 21.37 9.09
C GLY A 124 -19.63 22.27 9.06
N ARG A 125 -18.48 21.79 9.54
CA ARG A 125 -17.19 22.51 9.50
C ARG A 125 -16.12 21.85 8.63
N ALA A 126 -16.45 20.72 8.04
CA ALA A 126 -15.52 19.97 7.20
C ALA A 126 -15.18 20.80 5.93
N PRO A 127 -13.91 20.88 5.51
CA PRO A 127 -13.53 21.52 4.25
C PRO A 127 -14.10 20.74 3.06
N ALA A 128 -14.25 21.39 1.90
CA ALA A 128 -14.84 20.74 0.72
C ALA A 128 -14.00 19.59 0.13
N ALA A 129 -12.72 19.48 0.48
CA ALA A 129 -11.87 18.37 0.07
C ALA A 129 -10.77 18.13 1.10
N VAL A 130 -10.44 16.86 1.34
CA VAL A 130 -9.31 16.42 2.15
C VAL A 130 -8.64 15.24 1.47
N ASP A 131 -7.32 15.28 1.38
CA ASP A 131 -6.51 14.13 0.98
C ASP A 131 -5.32 13.98 1.94
N TRP A 132 -5.36 12.95 2.79
CA TRP A 132 -4.29 12.70 3.76
C TRP A 132 -2.99 12.20 3.12
N ARG A 133 -3.02 11.77 1.86
CA ARG A 133 -1.81 11.45 1.09
C ARG A 133 -0.97 12.70 0.87
N GLU A 134 -1.62 13.81 0.52
CA GLU A 134 -0.98 15.11 0.30
C GLU A 134 -0.46 15.74 1.61
N LYS A 135 -1.03 15.33 2.75
CA LYS A 135 -0.62 15.78 4.09
C LYS A 135 0.46 14.90 4.75
N GLY A 136 0.90 13.85 4.07
CA GLY A 136 1.97 12.96 4.55
C GLY A 136 1.55 12.03 5.69
N ALA A 137 0.25 11.70 5.82
CA ALA A 137 -0.28 10.81 6.86
C ALA A 137 -0.66 9.42 6.31
N VAL A 138 -0.19 9.06 5.12
CA VAL A 138 -0.54 7.79 4.45
C VAL A 138 0.73 7.16 3.89
N THR A 139 1.05 5.94 4.31
CA THR A 139 2.16 5.15 3.76
C THR A 139 1.87 4.69 2.32
N PRO A 140 2.87 4.20 1.56
CA PRO A 140 2.64 3.57 0.26
C PRO A 140 1.64 2.41 0.30
N VAL A 141 1.03 2.08 -0.84
CA VAL A 141 0.14 0.91 -0.99
C VAL A 141 0.94 -0.38 -0.78
N LYS A 142 0.37 -1.27 0.04
CA LYS A 142 0.92 -2.60 0.36
C LYS A 142 0.09 -3.69 -0.34
N ASP A 143 0.49 -4.96 -0.16
CA ASP A 143 -0.19 -6.11 -0.76
C ASP A 143 -0.40 -7.23 0.27
N GLN A 144 -1.66 -7.53 0.59
CA GLN A 144 -2.05 -8.62 1.48
C GLN A 144 -1.88 -10.01 0.84
N GLY A 145 -1.72 -10.05 -0.49
CA GLY A 145 -1.65 -11.28 -1.26
C GLY A 145 -2.85 -12.20 -1.01
N GLN A 146 -2.59 -13.49 -0.82
CA GLN A 146 -3.62 -14.53 -0.66
C GLN A 146 -4.15 -14.68 0.77
N CYS A 147 -3.63 -13.88 1.71
CA CYS A 147 -4.07 -13.91 3.11
C CYS A 147 -5.23 -12.95 3.30
N GLY A 148 -6.34 -13.45 3.84
CA GLY A 148 -7.51 -12.67 4.21
C GLY A 148 -7.29 -11.82 5.46
N SER A 149 -6.31 -10.91 5.37
CA SER A 149 -5.79 -10.07 6.45
C SER A 149 -6.13 -8.59 6.26
N CYS A 150 -7.10 -8.27 5.41
CA CYS A 150 -7.51 -6.88 5.12
C CYS A 150 -7.89 -6.08 6.37
N TRP A 151 -8.44 -6.74 7.39
CA TRP A 151 -8.69 -6.16 8.71
C TRP A 151 -7.40 -5.61 9.35
N ALA A 152 -6.29 -6.35 9.28
CA ALA A 152 -4.99 -5.92 9.80
C ALA A 152 -4.43 -4.73 9.02
N PHE A 153 -4.55 -4.75 7.68
CA PHE A 153 -4.12 -3.61 6.83
C PHE A 153 -4.96 -2.35 7.08
N SER A 154 -6.27 -2.48 7.28
CA SER A 154 -7.16 -1.36 7.62
C SER A 154 -6.80 -0.77 8.99
N THR A 155 -6.63 -1.61 10.01
CA THR A 155 -6.19 -1.22 11.35
C THR A 155 -4.83 -0.53 11.33
N ILE A 156 -3.83 -1.17 10.74
CA ILE A 156 -2.46 -0.64 10.71
C ILE A 156 -2.39 0.67 9.93
N GLY A 157 -3.03 0.75 8.75
CA GLY A 157 -3.09 1.97 7.98
C GLY A 157 -3.74 3.14 8.73
N ASN A 158 -4.73 2.86 9.58
CA ASN A 158 -5.31 3.88 10.46
C ASN A 158 -4.32 4.31 11.55
N ILE A 159 -3.66 3.36 12.24
CA ILE A 159 -2.67 3.70 13.29
C ILE A 159 -1.51 4.51 12.71
N GLU A 160 -0.99 4.14 11.53
CA GLU A 160 0.06 4.90 10.84
C GLU A 160 -0.35 6.37 10.63
N GLY A 161 -1.58 6.59 10.15
CA GLY A 161 -2.12 7.93 9.92
C GLY A 161 -2.38 8.70 11.22
N GLN A 162 -3.02 8.07 12.20
CA GLN A 162 -3.29 8.68 13.51
C GLN A 162 -1.99 9.07 14.23
N TRP A 163 -0.97 8.20 14.17
CA TRP A 163 0.33 8.45 14.77
C TRP A 163 1.01 9.68 14.17
N GLN A 164 0.96 9.82 12.84
CA GLN A 164 1.50 10.98 12.15
C GLN A 164 0.70 12.26 12.50
N VAL A 165 -0.63 12.19 12.52
CA VAL A 165 -1.49 13.33 12.86
C VAL A 165 -1.26 13.81 14.29
N ALA A 166 -0.90 12.90 15.21
CA ALA A 166 -0.49 13.23 16.57
C ALA A 166 0.88 13.94 16.67
N GLY A 167 1.55 14.21 15.54
CA GLY A 167 2.82 14.95 15.48
C GLY A 167 4.07 14.08 15.46
N ASN A 168 3.93 12.76 15.31
CA ASN A 168 5.05 11.84 15.21
C ASN A 168 5.49 11.63 13.75
N PRO A 169 6.66 11.03 13.50
CA PRO A 169 7.05 10.62 12.15
C PRO A 169 6.06 9.60 11.56
N LEU A 170 5.85 9.67 10.24
CA LEU A 170 5.15 8.61 9.52
C LEU A 170 6.04 7.37 9.48
N VAL A 171 5.59 6.27 10.11
CA VAL A 171 6.32 5.01 10.19
C VAL A 171 5.48 3.93 9.51
N SER A 172 6.10 3.10 8.67
CA SER A 172 5.45 1.88 8.17
C SER A 172 5.41 0.86 9.31
N LEU A 173 4.22 0.46 9.70
CA LEU A 173 3.96 -0.45 10.82
C LEU A 173 3.65 -1.85 10.30
N SER A 174 3.81 -2.85 11.17
CA SER A 174 3.77 -4.27 10.83
C SER A 174 2.35 -4.83 10.90
N GLU A 175 1.78 -5.18 9.75
CA GLU A 175 0.58 -6.04 9.69
C GLU A 175 0.86 -7.46 10.19
N GLN A 176 2.09 -7.95 10.04
CA GLN A 176 2.45 -9.31 10.44
C GLN A 176 2.27 -9.58 11.93
N MET A 177 2.57 -8.60 12.77
CA MET A 177 2.29 -8.63 14.21
C MET A 177 0.84 -9.03 14.49
N LEU A 178 -0.13 -8.37 13.84
CA LEU A 178 -1.53 -8.71 14.01
C LEU A 178 -1.83 -10.10 13.45
N VAL A 179 -1.40 -10.37 12.22
CA VAL A 179 -1.70 -11.65 11.55
C VAL A 179 -1.16 -12.85 12.33
N SER A 180 0.02 -12.74 12.93
CA SER A 180 0.64 -13.84 13.66
C SER A 180 0.29 -13.89 15.14
N CYS A 181 0.06 -12.75 15.80
CA CYS A 181 0.00 -12.67 17.26
C CYS A 181 -1.35 -12.28 17.84
N ASP A 182 -2.25 -11.69 17.05
CA ASP A 182 -3.61 -11.41 17.51
C ASP A 182 -4.34 -12.73 17.81
N THR A 183 -4.74 -12.90 19.07
CA THR A 183 -5.44 -14.09 19.55
C THR A 183 -6.96 -13.94 19.56
N ILE A 184 -7.48 -12.77 19.25
CA ILE A 184 -8.92 -12.47 19.14
C ILE A 184 -9.39 -12.74 17.71
N ASP A 185 -8.63 -12.23 16.73
CA ASP A 185 -8.88 -12.47 15.30
C ASP A 185 -8.25 -13.78 14.82
N SER A 186 -8.38 -14.09 13.52
CA SER A 186 -8.04 -15.41 12.98
C SER A 186 -6.99 -15.35 11.86
N GLY A 187 -6.08 -14.38 11.93
CA GLY A 187 -4.98 -14.24 10.98
C GLY A 187 -5.48 -14.14 9.54
N CYS A 188 -5.05 -15.08 8.69
CA CYS A 188 -5.46 -15.13 7.29
C CYS A 188 -6.92 -15.56 7.06
N ASN A 189 -7.61 -16.02 8.10
CA ASN A 189 -9.02 -16.42 8.01
C ASN A 189 -10.01 -15.28 8.29
N GLY A 190 -9.51 -14.07 8.56
CA GLY A 190 -10.34 -12.89 8.79
C GLY A 190 -10.26 -12.37 10.23
N GLY A 191 -10.89 -11.21 10.44
CA GLY A 191 -10.85 -10.47 11.68
C GLY A 191 -11.63 -9.15 11.58
N LEU A 192 -11.54 -8.33 12.62
CA LEU A 192 -12.21 -7.02 12.69
C LEU A 192 -11.24 -5.95 13.17
N MET A 193 -11.35 -4.74 12.64
CA MET A 193 -10.46 -3.65 13.04
C MET A 193 -10.56 -3.35 14.54
N ASP A 194 -11.76 -3.38 15.10
CA ASP A 194 -11.99 -3.18 16.54
C ASP A 194 -11.40 -4.29 17.40
N ASN A 195 -11.44 -5.55 16.95
CA ASN A 195 -10.79 -6.65 17.66
C ASN A 195 -9.27 -6.43 17.68
N ALA A 196 -8.68 -6.05 16.54
CA ALA A 196 -7.27 -5.75 16.43
C ALA A 196 -6.84 -4.56 17.32
N PHE A 197 -7.61 -3.46 17.34
CA PHE A 197 -7.36 -2.34 18.27
C PHE A 197 -7.41 -2.82 19.73
N ASN A 198 -8.43 -3.60 20.09
CA ASN A 198 -8.57 -4.15 21.43
C ASN A 198 -7.41 -5.08 21.80
N TRP A 199 -6.93 -5.93 20.89
CA TRP A 199 -5.79 -6.79 21.12
C TRP A 199 -4.51 -5.98 21.33
N ILE A 200 -4.25 -4.98 20.47
CA ILE A 200 -3.08 -4.10 20.61
C ILE A 200 -3.06 -3.46 22.00
N VAL A 201 -4.16 -2.85 22.43
CA VAL A 201 -4.24 -2.16 23.73
C VAL A 201 -4.13 -3.13 24.90
N ASN A 202 -4.96 -4.19 24.90
CA ASN A 202 -5.13 -5.03 26.08
C ASN A 202 -4.10 -6.16 26.19
N SER A 203 -3.52 -6.60 25.08
CA SER A 203 -2.62 -7.76 25.02
C SER A 203 -1.19 -7.39 24.57
N ASN A 204 -1.01 -6.30 23.83
CA ASN A 204 0.32 -5.80 23.44
C ASN A 204 0.71 -4.47 24.12
N GLY A 205 -0.01 -4.07 25.17
CA GLY A 205 0.28 -2.86 25.95
C GLY A 205 0.20 -1.57 25.13
N GLY A 206 -0.61 -1.56 24.07
CA GLY A 206 -0.75 -0.44 23.15
C GLY A 206 0.32 -0.34 22.06
N ASN A 207 1.35 -1.19 22.09
CA ASN A 207 2.50 -1.06 21.19
C ASN A 207 2.23 -1.66 19.82
N VAL A 208 2.79 -1.04 18.78
CA VAL A 208 2.74 -1.53 17.40
C VAL A 208 4.15 -1.54 16.82
N PHE A 209 4.56 -2.69 16.27
CA PHE A 209 5.91 -2.84 15.72
C PHE A 209 6.06 -2.20 14.35
N THR A 210 7.29 -1.83 13.99
CA THR A 210 7.63 -1.35 12.65
C THR A 210 7.62 -2.49 11.63
N GLU A 211 7.20 -2.21 10.40
CA GLU A 211 7.30 -3.15 9.26
C GLU A 211 8.75 -3.61 9.05
N ALA A 212 9.71 -2.72 9.24
CA ALA A 212 11.13 -3.04 9.07
C ALA A 212 11.64 -4.08 10.08
N SER A 213 11.08 -4.11 11.30
CA SER A 213 11.48 -5.05 12.34
C SER A 213 10.64 -6.32 12.38
N TYR A 214 9.43 -6.30 11.83
CA TYR A 214 8.57 -7.49 11.68
C TYR A 214 7.85 -7.49 10.31
N PRO A 215 8.55 -7.85 9.22
CA PRO A 215 8.01 -7.73 7.87
C PRO A 215 6.81 -8.64 7.58
N TYR A 216 5.95 -8.19 6.68
CA TYR A 216 4.84 -8.99 6.17
C TYR A 216 5.33 -10.17 5.32
N VAL A 217 5.02 -11.38 5.78
CA VAL A 217 5.41 -12.66 5.15
C VAL A 217 4.20 -13.56 4.88
N SER A 218 3.00 -13.14 5.27
CA SER A 218 1.75 -13.90 5.08
C SER A 218 1.14 -13.78 3.69
N GLY A 219 1.76 -13.08 2.73
CA GLY A 219 1.18 -12.87 1.38
C GLY A 219 0.90 -14.14 0.57
N ASN A 220 1.48 -15.28 0.94
CA ASN A 220 1.18 -16.59 0.36
C ASN A 220 -0.05 -17.28 0.97
N GLY A 221 -0.71 -16.66 1.95
CA GLY A 221 -1.84 -17.22 2.70
C GLY A 221 -1.44 -18.00 3.96
N GLU A 222 -0.14 -18.11 4.26
CA GLU A 222 0.34 -18.77 5.47
C GLU A 222 0.38 -17.80 6.66
N GLN A 223 0.16 -18.32 7.86
CA GLN A 223 0.27 -17.58 9.11
C GLN A 223 1.45 -18.14 9.92
N PRO A 224 2.64 -17.54 9.83
CA PRO A 224 3.79 -17.95 10.64
C PRO A 224 3.52 -17.78 12.13
N GLN A 225 4.28 -18.52 12.95
CA GLN A 225 4.23 -18.43 14.40
C GLN A 225 4.49 -17.01 14.89
N CYS A 226 3.77 -16.60 15.93
CA CYS A 226 3.97 -15.32 16.59
C CYS A 226 5.39 -15.17 17.16
N GLN A 227 6.01 -14.02 16.91
CA GLN A 227 7.25 -13.59 17.52
C GLN A 227 7.06 -12.19 18.10
N MET A 228 7.17 -12.02 19.42
CA MET A 228 6.96 -10.73 20.09
C MET A 228 8.26 -10.03 20.52
N ASN A 229 9.38 -10.75 20.51
CA ASN A 229 10.65 -10.26 21.04
C ASN A 229 11.55 -9.72 19.93
N GLY A 230 12.30 -8.66 20.21
CA GLY A 230 13.33 -8.13 19.30
C GLY A 230 12.80 -7.23 18.19
N HIS A 231 11.54 -6.83 18.26
CA HIS A 231 10.92 -5.89 17.31
C HIS A 231 10.94 -4.46 17.85
N GLU A 232 11.04 -3.49 16.95
CA GLU A 232 11.07 -2.07 17.26
C GLU A 232 9.64 -1.53 17.33
N ILE A 233 9.31 -0.78 18.38
CA ILE A 233 8.01 -0.13 18.53
C ILE A 233 7.99 1.12 17.67
N GLY A 234 7.11 1.15 16.67
CA GLY A 234 6.94 2.28 15.75
C GLY A 234 5.83 3.25 16.14
N ALA A 235 4.81 2.77 16.87
CA ALA A 235 3.69 3.57 17.33
C ALA A 235 3.08 2.99 18.61
N ALA A 236 2.28 3.81 19.31
CA ALA A 236 1.52 3.38 20.46
C ALA A 236 0.10 3.98 20.46
N ILE A 237 -0.88 3.15 20.80
CA ILE A 237 -2.30 3.55 20.93
C ILE A 237 -2.81 3.20 22.32
N THR A 238 -3.77 3.97 22.82
CA THR A 238 -4.37 3.75 24.14
C THR A 238 -5.81 3.27 24.08
N ASP A 239 -6.49 3.53 22.97
CA ASP A 239 -7.88 3.12 22.78
C ASP A 239 -8.23 3.13 21.28
N HIS A 240 -9.50 2.91 20.96
CA HIS A 240 -10.11 3.16 19.66
C HIS A 240 -11.52 3.73 19.85
N VAL A 241 -12.04 4.34 18.80
CA VAL A 241 -13.38 4.92 18.77
C VAL A 241 -14.14 4.47 17.54
N ASP A 242 -15.44 4.24 17.73
CA ASP A 242 -16.41 4.03 16.67
C ASP A 242 -17.02 5.36 16.23
N LEU A 243 -17.22 5.54 14.92
CA LEU A 243 -17.89 6.71 14.38
C LEU A 243 -19.38 6.43 14.08
N PRO A 244 -20.23 7.48 14.13
CA PRO A 244 -21.60 7.43 13.61
C PRO A 244 -21.65 7.04 12.13
N GLN A 245 -22.78 6.49 11.69
CA GLN A 245 -23.01 6.14 10.28
C GLN A 245 -23.35 7.35 9.38
N ASP A 246 -23.42 8.55 9.97
CA ASP A 246 -23.64 9.78 9.23
C ASP A 246 -22.39 10.16 8.42
N GLU A 247 -22.50 10.25 7.11
CA GLU A 247 -21.36 10.52 6.22
C GLU A 247 -20.77 11.92 6.42
N ASP A 248 -21.59 12.89 6.84
CA ASP A 248 -21.09 14.24 7.18
C ASP A 248 -20.27 14.22 8.47
N ALA A 249 -20.67 13.41 9.46
CA ALA A 249 -19.88 13.13 10.66
C ALA A 249 -18.57 12.40 10.32
N ILE A 250 -18.60 11.40 9.44
CA ILE A 250 -17.40 10.71 8.97
C ILE A 250 -16.44 11.69 8.29
N ALA A 251 -16.95 12.55 7.39
CA ALA A 251 -16.15 13.55 6.68
C ALA A 251 -15.51 14.57 7.63
N ALA A 252 -16.28 15.06 8.61
CA ALA A 252 -15.82 15.99 9.62
C ALA A 252 -14.72 15.38 10.50
N TYR A 253 -14.95 14.17 11.01
CA TYR A 253 -13.96 13.49 11.83
C TYR A 253 -12.68 13.19 11.05
N LEU A 254 -12.79 12.67 9.82
CA LEU A 254 -11.63 12.40 8.96
C LEU A 254 -10.83 13.67 8.69
N ALA A 255 -11.50 14.79 8.43
CA ALA A 255 -10.84 16.06 8.14
C ALA A 255 -10.02 16.59 9.33
N GLU A 256 -10.53 16.39 10.54
CA GLU A 256 -9.91 16.88 11.78
C GLU A 256 -8.86 15.91 12.33
N ASN A 257 -9.07 14.60 12.22
CA ASN A 257 -8.32 13.60 12.98
C ASN A 257 -7.45 12.66 12.13
N GLY A 258 -7.61 12.58 10.81
CA GLY A 258 -6.79 11.67 9.99
C GLY A 258 -7.56 10.57 9.26
N PRO A 259 -6.83 9.68 8.58
CA PRO A 259 -7.39 8.49 7.93
C PRO A 259 -8.17 7.58 8.88
N LEU A 260 -9.19 6.88 8.37
CA LEU A 260 -10.11 6.04 9.15
C LEU A 260 -10.12 4.58 8.66
N ALA A 261 -10.14 3.64 9.59
CA ALA A 261 -10.37 2.24 9.27
C ALA A 261 -11.86 2.03 8.96
N ILE A 262 -12.17 1.46 7.80
CA ILE A 262 -13.56 1.17 7.41
C ILE A 262 -13.71 -0.25 6.86
N ALA A 263 -14.93 -0.78 6.90
CA ALA A 263 -15.32 -1.94 6.11
C ALA A 263 -16.22 -1.54 4.94
N VAL A 264 -16.16 -2.33 3.86
CA VAL A 264 -16.98 -2.18 2.65
C VAL A 264 -17.46 -3.55 2.14
N ASP A 265 -18.48 -3.55 1.30
CA ASP A 265 -18.78 -4.64 0.36
C ASP A 265 -17.91 -4.44 -0.89
N ALA A 266 -16.88 -5.28 -1.04
CA ALA A 266 -15.93 -5.17 -2.15
C ALA A 266 -16.32 -6.01 -3.38
N THR A 267 -17.59 -6.41 -3.53
CA THR A 267 -18.03 -7.22 -4.69
C THR A 267 -17.77 -6.55 -6.03
N SER A 268 -17.99 -5.24 -6.11
CA SER A 268 -17.76 -4.45 -7.33
C SER A 268 -16.30 -4.05 -7.55
N PHE A 269 -15.35 -4.51 -6.72
CA PHE A 269 -13.96 -4.04 -6.76
C PHE A 269 -13.06 -4.86 -7.68
N MET A 270 -13.39 -6.14 -7.89
CA MET A 270 -12.50 -7.12 -8.53
C MET A 270 -11.96 -6.66 -9.90
N ASP A 271 -12.82 -6.04 -10.69
CA ASP A 271 -12.64 -5.61 -12.07
C ASP A 271 -12.51 -4.08 -12.22
N TYR A 272 -12.40 -3.34 -11.11
CA TYR A 272 -12.25 -1.88 -11.13
C TYR A 272 -10.85 -1.44 -11.62
N ASN A 273 -10.82 -0.47 -12.54
CA ASN A 273 -9.59 0.13 -13.07
C ASN A 273 -9.39 1.59 -12.66
N GLY A 274 -10.46 2.36 -12.45
CA GLY A 274 -10.37 3.78 -12.11
C GLY A 274 -11.68 4.53 -12.31
N GLY A 275 -11.75 5.77 -11.84
CA GLY A 275 -12.95 6.60 -11.85
C GLY A 275 -13.79 6.48 -10.58
N ILE A 276 -14.99 7.05 -10.57
CA ILE A 276 -15.85 7.09 -9.37
C ILE A 276 -16.93 6.00 -9.48
N LEU A 277 -16.88 5.04 -8.56
CA LEU A 277 -17.88 3.98 -8.44
C LEU A 277 -19.17 4.55 -7.85
N THR A 278 -20.26 4.55 -8.62
CA THR A 278 -21.58 5.12 -8.26
C THR A 278 -22.67 4.06 -8.08
N SER A 279 -22.35 2.80 -8.30
CA SER A 279 -23.26 1.66 -8.17
C SER A 279 -22.46 0.44 -7.70
N CYS A 280 -22.35 0.32 -6.38
CA CYS A 280 -21.82 -0.87 -5.72
C CYS A 280 -22.91 -1.93 -5.55
N THR A 281 -22.52 -3.20 -5.58
CA THR A 281 -23.21 -4.20 -4.76
C THR A 281 -23.05 -3.80 -3.29
N SER A 282 -24.14 -3.79 -2.56
CA SER A 282 -24.22 -3.30 -1.17
C SER A 282 -25.06 -4.27 -0.33
N GLU A 283 -24.65 -5.54 -0.31
CA GLU A 283 -25.40 -6.63 0.34
C GLU A 283 -24.80 -6.98 1.71
N GLN A 284 -23.47 -7.08 1.78
CA GLN A 284 -22.78 -7.53 2.99
C GLN A 284 -21.36 -6.98 3.06
N LEU A 285 -21.01 -6.33 4.18
CA LEU A 285 -19.63 -5.96 4.49
C LEU A 285 -18.73 -7.21 4.48
N ASP A 286 -17.62 -7.16 3.76
CA ASP A 286 -16.74 -8.32 3.60
C ASP A 286 -15.25 -8.01 3.50
N HIS A 287 -14.88 -6.73 3.46
CA HIS A 287 -13.50 -6.29 3.25
C HIS A 287 -13.14 -5.04 4.06
N GLY A 288 -11.97 -5.05 4.71
CA GLY A 288 -11.42 -3.90 5.44
C GLY A 288 -10.51 -3.05 4.55
N VAL A 289 -10.68 -1.73 4.58
CA VAL A 289 -9.90 -0.75 3.80
C VAL A 289 -9.65 0.53 4.61
N LEU A 290 -8.81 1.44 4.10
CA LEU A 290 -8.50 2.70 4.77
C LEU A 290 -9.10 3.88 4.01
N LEU A 291 -9.98 4.64 4.66
CA LEU A 291 -10.52 5.88 4.13
C LEU A 291 -9.51 7.02 4.36
N VAL A 292 -9.00 7.63 3.29
CA VAL A 292 -7.90 8.61 3.36
C VAL A 292 -8.30 10.02 2.94
N GLY A 293 -9.50 10.22 2.40
CA GLY A 293 -9.92 11.52 1.91
C GLY A 293 -11.28 11.53 1.23
N TYR A 294 -11.67 12.71 0.75
CA TYR A 294 -12.86 12.96 -0.06
C TYR A 294 -12.73 14.26 -0.85
N ASN A 295 -13.58 14.43 -1.85
CA ASN A 295 -13.68 15.66 -2.61
C ASN A 295 -15.13 15.97 -3.00
N ASP A 296 -15.74 16.93 -2.30
CA ASP A 296 -17.10 17.43 -2.57
C ASP A 296 -17.14 18.45 -3.73
N ASN A 297 -15.98 18.91 -4.24
CA ASN A 297 -15.94 19.76 -5.44
C ASN A 297 -16.10 18.95 -6.73
N SER A 298 -15.97 17.63 -6.66
CA SER A 298 -16.23 16.74 -7.79
C SER A 298 -17.73 16.54 -8.01
N ASN A 299 -18.11 16.23 -9.25
CA ASN A 299 -19.47 15.81 -9.57
C ASN A 299 -19.44 14.46 -10.32
N PRO A 300 -19.82 13.33 -9.68
CA PRO A 300 -20.32 13.24 -8.30
C PRO A 300 -19.21 13.46 -7.24
N PRO A 301 -19.57 13.83 -6.00
CA PRO A 301 -18.64 13.86 -4.88
C PRO A 301 -18.16 12.45 -4.56
N TYR A 302 -16.93 12.29 -4.08
CA TYR A 302 -16.36 10.96 -3.83
C TYR A 302 -15.52 10.88 -2.56
N TRP A 303 -15.46 9.66 -2.01
CA TRP A 303 -14.48 9.20 -1.03
C TRP A 303 -13.22 8.68 -1.72
N ILE A 304 -12.06 8.77 -1.06
CA ILE A 304 -10.78 8.21 -1.51
C ILE A 304 -10.40 7.10 -0.53
N ILE A 305 -10.28 5.88 -1.04
CA ILE A 305 -10.02 4.69 -0.24
C ILE A 305 -8.72 4.03 -0.70
N LYS A 306 -7.82 3.79 0.24
CA LYS A 306 -6.61 2.98 0.06
C LYS A 306 -6.96 1.51 0.28
N ASN A 307 -6.59 0.66 -0.68
CA ASN A 307 -6.73 -0.78 -0.59
C ASN A 307 -5.37 -1.45 -0.30
N SER A 308 -5.38 -2.78 -0.10
CA SER A 308 -4.21 -3.61 0.20
C SER A 308 -3.96 -4.67 -0.87
N TRP A 309 -4.22 -4.34 -2.14
CA TRP A 309 -4.18 -5.28 -3.29
C TRP A 309 -3.09 -4.92 -4.31
N SER A 310 -1.97 -4.39 -3.83
CA SER A 310 -0.89 -3.77 -4.62
C SER A 310 -1.30 -2.50 -5.36
N ASN A 311 -0.31 -1.75 -5.84
CA ASN A 311 -0.52 -0.59 -6.71
C ASN A 311 -0.87 -0.97 -8.17
N MET A 312 -0.96 -2.27 -8.49
CA MET A 312 -1.32 -2.76 -9.83
C MET A 312 -2.83 -2.90 -10.04
N TRP A 313 -3.62 -2.64 -9.00
CA TRP A 313 -5.08 -2.66 -9.01
C TRP A 313 -5.64 -1.24 -8.79
N GLY A 314 -6.78 -0.92 -9.41
CA GLY A 314 -7.44 0.37 -9.28
C GLY A 314 -6.58 1.57 -9.69
N GLU A 315 -6.75 2.69 -9.00
CA GLU A 315 -5.98 3.93 -9.19
C GLU A 315 -4.71 3.87 -8.35
N ASP A 316 -3.68 3.18 -8.84
CA ASP A 316 -2.42 2.95 -8.10
C ASP A 316 -2.65 2.35 -6.69
N GLY A 317 -3.62 1.44 -6.57
CA GLY A 317 -4.03 0.79 -5.31
C GLY A 317 -5.14 1.51 -4.54
N TYR A 318 -5.72 2.55 -5.13
CA TYR A 318 -6.84 3.29 -4.56
C TYR A 318 -8.13 3.07 -5.36
N ILE A 319 -9.25 3.37 -4.72
CA ILE A 319 -10.56 3.45 -5.35
C ILE A 319 -11.28 4.72 -4.90
N ARG A 320 -12.03 5.30 -5.83
CA ARG A 320 -12.99 6.36 -5.54
C ARG A 320 -14.41 5.81 -5.60
N ILE A 321 -15.17 6.03 -4.54
CA ILE A 321 -16.59 5.67 -4.47
C ILE A 321 -17.41 6.93 -4.22
N GLU A 322 -18.62 6.99 -4.76
CA GLU A 322 -19.50 8.15 -4.56
C GLU A 322 -19.80 8.37 -3.07
N LYS A 323 -19.73 9.64 -2.67
CA LYS A 323 -20.02 10.10 -1.31
C LYS A 323 -21.46 10.59 -1.20
N GLY A 324 -22.11 10.30 -0.08
CA GLY A 324 -23.45 10.74 0.28
C GLY A 324 -24.56 9.72 0.00
N THR A 325 -24.22 8.55 -0.54
CA THR A 325 -25.19 7.51 -0.95
C THR A 325 -24.92 6.15 -0.31
N ASN A 326 -24.01 6.08 0.67
CA ASN A 326 -23.55 4.86 1.33
C ASN A 326 -23.13 3.76 0.34
N GLN A 327 -22.40 4.15 -0.71
CA GLN A 327 -21.85 3.20 -1.66
C GLN A 327 -21.04 2.13 -0.92
N CYS A 328 -21.23 0.87 -1.33
CA CYS A 328 -20.51 -0.27 -0.81
C CYS A 328 -20.64 -0.44 0.73
N LEU A 329 -21.70 0.09 1.35
CA LEU A 329 -21.94 0.05 2.80
C LEU A 329 -20.85 0.73 3.66
N MET A 330 -20.07 1.65 3.08
CA MET A 330 -18.84 2.20 3.66
C MET A 330 -19.00 2.86 5.03
N ASN A 331 -20.20 3.33 5.37
CA ASN A 331 -20.46 4.04 6.64
C ASN A 331 -20.80 3.10 7.82
N GLN A 332 -20.91 1.79 7.59
CA GLN A 332 -21.51 0.88 8.56
C GLN A 332 -20.57 0.41 9.66
N ALA A 333 -19.27 0.35 9.39
CA ALA A 333 -18.23 -0.01 10.34
C ALA A 333 -17.03 0.91 10.12
N VAL A 334 -16.99 2.00 10.88
CA VAL A 334 -15.99 3.06 10.79
C VAL A 334 -15.40 3.26 12.17
N SER A 335 -14.10 3.08 12.30
CA SER A 335 -13.39 3.24 13.56
C SER A 335 -12.00 3.87 13.37
N SER A 336 -11.44 4.34 14.48
CA SER A 336 -10.11 4.93 14.52
C SER A 336 -9.43 4.64 15.84
N ALA A 337 -8.13 4.37 15.80
CA ALA A 337 -7.29 4.35 16.98
C ALA A 337 -7.26 5.73 17.65
N VAL A 338 -7.06 5.71 18.96
CA VAL A 338 -6.70 6.86 19.79
C VAL A 338 -5.24 6.71 20.16
N VAL A 339 -4.41 7.63 19.68
CA VAL A 339 -2.99 7.69 20.05
C VAL A 339 -2.88 8.11 21.51
N GLY A 340 -2.04 7.40 22.27
CA GLY A 340 -1.75 7.77 23.65
C GLY A 340 -1.03 9.11 23.77
N GLY A 341 -1.00 9.68 24.98
CA GLY A 341 -0.18 10.84 25.34
C GLY A 341 1.29 10.71 24.93
N PRO A 342 2.10 11.79 25.07
CA PRO A 342 3.37 11.92 24.36
C PRO A 342 4.19 10.64 24.50
N THR A 343 4.62 10.13 23.33
CA THR A 343 5.44 8.94 23.09
C THR A 343 6.13 8.45 24.36
N PRO A 344 6.10 7.13 24.69
CA PRO A 344 7.16 6.59 25.52
C PRO A 344 8.46 7.16 24.94
N PRO A 345 9.35 7.78 25.75
CA PRO A 345 10.59 8.29 25.21
C PRO A 345 11.17 7.17 24.36
N PRO A 346 11.74 7.47 23.17
CA PRO A 346 12.42 6.44 22.40
C PRO A 346 13.27 5.66 23.40
N PRO A 347 13.28 4.30 23.33
CA PRO A 347 14.04 3.50 24.27
C PRO A 347 15.39 4.22 24.44
N PRO A 348 15.82 4.50 25.68
CA PRO A 348 16.94 5.40 25.93
C PRO A 348 18.01 5.00 24.93
N PRO A 349 18.52 5.94 24.10
CA PRO A 349 19.37 5.58 22.97
C PRO A 349 20.35 4.56 23.50
N PRO A 350 20.43 3.35 22.90
CA PRO A 350 21.29 2.30 23.44
C PRO A 350 22.62 2.98 23.72
N PRO A 351 23.13 2.90 24.97
CA PRO A 351 24.03 3.87 25.57
C PRO A 351 25.01 4.42 24.54
N SER A 352 24.83 5.68 24.11
CA SER A 352 25.52 6.31 22.96
C SER A 352 26.20 5.29 22.07
N ALA A 353 25.43 4.41 21.42
CA ALA A 353 26.00 3.23 20.80
C ALA A 353 27.06 3.72 19.80
N THR A 354 28.27 3.23 19.95
CA THR A 354 29.31 3.42 18.96
C THR A 354 29.42 2.14 18.17
N PHE A 355 29.83 2.29 16.92
CA PHE A 355 30.24 1.14 16.13
C PHE A 355 31.74 1.21 15.92
N THR A 356 32.41 0.08 16.09
CA THR A 356 33.82 -0.08 15.77
C THR A 356 33.91 -0.70 14.38
N GLN A 357 34.69 -0.07 13.50
CA GLN A 357 35.16 -0.66 12.26
C GLN A 357 36.54 -1.26 12.52
N ASP A 358 36.63 -2.57 12.36
CA ASP A 358 37.90 -3.30 12.34
C ASP A 358 38.29 -3.49 10.87
N PHE A 359 39.27 -2.72 10.41
CA PHE A 359 39.83 -2.88 9.07
C PHE A 359 41.13 -3.67 9.16
N CYS A 360 41.14 -4.89 8.62
CA CYS A 360 42.24 -5.84 8.75
C CYS A 360 42.93 -6.16 7.42
N GLU A 361 44.21 -6.51 7.50
CA GLU A 361 44.97 -7.06 6.38
C GLU A 361 44.53 -8.50 6.06
N GLY A 362 44.33 -8.80 4.77
CA GLY A 362 43.88 -10.11 4.31
C GLY A 362 42.37 -10.33 4.47
N LYS A 363 41.88 -11.55 4.24
CA LYS A 363 40.43 -11.83 4.07
C LYS A 363 39.68 -12.26 5.34
N GLY A 364 40.39 -12.47 6.45
CA GLY A 364 39.86 -13.25 7.58
C GLY A 364 39.70 -12.48 8.89
N CYS A 365 39.85 -11.15 8.91
CA CYS A 365 39.72 -10.33 10.13
C CYS A 365 40.57 -10.83 11.32
N THR A 366 41.74 -11.45 11.05
CA THR A 366 42.55 -12.10 12.09
C THR A 366 43.87 -11.41 12.40
N LYS A 367 44.43 -10.61 11.47
CA LYS A 367 45.75 -10.00 11.61
C LYS A 367 45.78 -8.62 10.96
N GLY A 368 46.67 -7.75 11.46
CA GLY A 368 46.88 -6.41 10.90
C GLY A 368 45.64 -5.50 11.01
N CYS A 369 44.83 -5.67 12.05
CA CYS A 369 43.59 -4.91 12.23
C CYS A 369 43.86 -3.52 12.80
N SER A 370 43.27 -2.52 12.15
CA SER A 370 43.13 -1.16 12.64
C SER A 370 41.71 -0.97 13.14
N HIS A 371 41.58 -0.51 14.38
CA HIS A 371 40.31 -0.38 15.08
C HIS A 371 39.96 1.09 15.21
N ALA A 372 38.78 1.48 14.71
CA ALA A 372 38.28 2.83 14.86
C ALA A 372 36.81 2.81 15.29
N THR A 373 36.52 3.49 16.40
CA THR A 373 35.20 3.58 16.99
C THR A 373 34.55 4.91 16.61
N PHE A 374 33.31 4.86 16.14
CA PHE A 374 32.55 5.99 15.60
C PHE A 374 31.18 6.11 16.27
N PRO A 375 30.64 7.33 16.42
CA PRO A 375 29.28 7.51 16.92
C PRO A 375 28.23 6.96 15.94
N THR A 376 27.13 6.40 16.46
CA THR A 376 25.92 6.14 15.68
C THR A 376 25.01 7.38 15.66
N GLY A 377 24.14 7.49 14.64
CA GLY A 377 23.20 8.61 14.47
C GLY A 377 23.83 9.96 14.10
N GLU A 378 25.16 10.07 14.12
CA GLU A 378 25.90 11.27 13.78
C GLU A 378 26.59 11.17 12.40
N CYS A 379 26.87 12.33 11.81
CA CYS A 379 27.57 12.39 10.53
C CYS A 379 29.07 12.13 10.70
N VAL A 380 29.54 11.00 10.20
CA VAL A 380 30.95 10.58 10.26
C VAL A 380 31.60 10.76 8.88
N GLN A 381 32.74 11.43 8.83
CA GLN A 381 33.48 11.58 7.58
C GLN A 381 34.23 10.30 7.21
N THR A 382 34.20 9.94 5.93
CA THR A 382 35.07 8.87 5.42
C THR A 382 36.48 9.39 5.14
N THR A 383 37.42 8.48 4.85
CA THR A 383 38.77 8.85 4.38
C THR A 383 38.75 9.63 3.05
N GLY A 384 37.64 9.60 2.30
CA GLY A 384 37.46 10.28 1.01
C GLY A 384 36.65 11.58 1.05
N VAL A 385 35.85 11.80 0.00
CA VAL A 385 34.92 12.95 -0.13
C VAL A 385 33.54 12.68 0.46
N GLY A 386 33.32 11.48 1.01
CA GLY A 386 32.02 11.05 1.52
C GLY A 386 31.86 11.20 3.04
N SER A 387 30.63 10.96 3.47
CA SER A 387 30.24 10.88 4.87
C SER A 387 29.16 9.81 5.06
N VAL A 388 28.95 9.35 6.27
CA VAL A 388 27.99 8.29 6.59
C VAL A 388 27.25 8.63 7.88
N ILE A 389 25.99 8.21 7.95
CA ILE A 389 25.26 8.06 9.22
C ILE A 389 25.02 6.57 9.42
N ALA A 390 25.41 6.03 10.56
CA ALA A 390 25.24 4.62 10.86
C ALA A 390 24.34 4.39 12.09
N THR A 391 23.57 3.32 12.07
CA THR A 391 22.67 2.92 13.16
C THR A 391 22.86 1.45 13.48
N CYS A 392 23.10 1.14 14.75
CA CYS A 392 23.20 -0.23 15.25
C CYS A 392 21.82 -0.86 15.38
N GLY A 393 21.61 -2.00 14.72
CA GLY A 393 20.46 -2.90 14.95
C GLY A 393 20.87 -4.12 15.79
N ALA A 394 19.93 -5.05 16.00
CA ALA A 394 20.15 -6.24 16.83
C ALA A 394 21.21 -7.21 16.25
N SER A 395 21.32 -7.30 14.92
CA SER A 395 22.23 -8.23 14.22
C SER A 395 22.96 -7.60 13.04
N ASN A 396 22.65 -6.35 12.71
CA ASN A 396 23.17 -5.65 11.56
C ASN A 396 23.45 -4.17 11.88
N LEU A 397 24.36 -3.55 11.13
CA LEU A 397 24.62 -2.13 11.10
C LEU A 397 24.03 -1.55 9.81
N THR A 398 23.11 -0.61 9.93
CA THR A 398 22.57 0.13 8.78
C THR A 398 23.41 1.38 8.57
N GLN A 399 23.83 1.65 7.34
CA GLN A 399 24.61 2.82 6.96
C GLN A 399 23.93 3.58 5.83
N ILE A 400 23.77 4.89 5.98
CA ILE A 400 23.37 5.80 4.91
C ILE A 400 24.63 6.51 4.44
N ILE A 401 25.14 6.10 3.28
CA ILE A 401 26.38 6.62 2.71
C ILE A 401 26.07 7.79 1.80
N TYR A 402 26.74 8.91 2.01
CA TYR A 402 26.71 10.10 1.14
C TYR A 402 28.05 10.17 0.40
N PRO A 403 28.18 9.52 -0.78
CA PRO A 403 29.48 9.34 -1.43
C PRO A 403 30.12 10.65 -1.92
N LEU A 404 29.30 11.68 -2.16
CA LEU A 404 29.73 12.96 -2.73
C LEU A 404 29.62 14.15 -1.75
N SER A 405 29.37 13.90 -0.48
CA SER A 405 29.17 14.95 0.53
C SER A 405 29.92 14.62 1.81
N ARG A 406 30.48 15.65 2.44
CA ARG A 406 31.16 15.56 3.75
C ARG A 406 30.25 15.92 4.93
N SER A 407 29.02 16.35 4.65
CA SER A 407 28.05 16.88 5.62
C SER A 407 26.77 16.05 5.71
N CYS A 408 26.79 14.82 5.22
CA CYS A 408 25.62 13.93 5.20
C CYS A 408 24.39 14.55 4.55
N SER A 409 24.60 15.21 3.41
CA SER A 409 23.56 15.93 2.67
C SER A 409 23.65 15.63 1.17
N GLY A 410 22.50 15.48 0.51
CA GLY A 410 22.42 15.16 -0.93
C GLY A 410 22.20 13.67 -1.20
N PRO A 411 22.50 13.19 -2.43
CA PRO A 411 22.26 11.80 -2.82
C PRO A 411 22.96 10.80 -1.88
N SER A 412 22.23 9.77 -1.48
CA SER A 412 22.71 8.76 -0.54
C SER A 412 22.40 7.34 -1.01
N VAL A 413 23.16 6.39 -0.46
CA VAL A 413 23.00 4.95 -0.69
C VAL A 413 22.83 4.27 0.67
N PRO A 414 21.66 3.71 0.98
CA PRO A 414 21.49 2.89 2.17
C PRO A 414 22.10 1.50 1.94
N ILE A 415 22.88 1.03 2.91
CA ILE A 415 23.38 -0.35 2.95
C ILE A 415 23.18 -0.93 4.34
N THR A 416 23.12 -2.26 4.43
CA THR A 416 23.04 -2.98 5.69
C THR A 416 24.13 -4.05 5.71
N VAL A 417 24.97 -4.04 6.74
CA VAL A 417 26.06 -5.00 6.93
C VAL A 417 25.85 -5.80 8.21
N PRO A 418 26.17 -7.10 8.24
CA PRO A 418 26.05 -7.89 9.46
C PRO A 418 27.03 -7.43 10.54
N LEU A 419 26.62 -7.51 11.80
CA LEU A 419 27.50 -7.34 12.96
C LEU A 419 28.26 -8.64 13.26
N ASP A 420 29.46 -8.50 13.82
CA ASP A 420 30.29 -9.60 14.31
C ASP A 420 30.56 -10.68 13.23
N LYS A 421 30.62 -10.24 11.97
CA LYS A 421 30.93 -11.07 10.82
C LYS A 421 31.99 -10.40 9.96
N CYS A 422 33.06 -11.14 9.71
CA CYS A 422 34.12 -10.70 8.81
C CYS A 422 33.64 -10.64 7.35
N ILE A 423 33.81 -9.47 6.72
CA ILE A 423 33.44 -9.20 5.33
C ILE A 423 34.73 -9.00 4.52
N PRO A 424 35.08 -9.90 3.58
CA PRO A 424 36.21 -9.69 2.70
C PRO A 424 35.90 -8.55 1.71
N ILE A 425 36.83 -7.61 1.58
CA ILE A 425 36.78 -6.48 0.63
C ILE A 425 38.02 -6.50 -0.26
N LEU A 426 38.07 -5.65 -1.29
CA LEU A 426 39.16 -5.68 -2.28
C LEU A 426 40.56 -5.52 -1.66
N ILE A 427 40.66 -4.70 -0.61
CA ILE A 427 41.92 -4.30 0.04
C ILE A 427 42.18 -4.99 1.39
N GLY A 428 41.38 -5.99 1.76
CA GLY A 428 41.49 -6.65 3.06
C GLY A 428 40.17 -7.24 3.52
N SER A 429 39.84 -7.06 4.80
CA SER A 429 38.56 -7.46 5.36
C SER A 429 38.11 -6.46 6.41
N VAL A 430 36.81 -6.32 6.55
CA VAL A 430 36.21 -5.43 7.53
C VAL A 430 35.22 -6.17 8.41
N GLU A 431 35.21 -5.85 9.68
CA GLU A 431 34.23 -6.34 10.65
C GLU A 431 33.65 -5.16 11.42
N TYR A 432 32.37 -5.25 11.77
CA TYR A 432 31.68 -4.21 12.51
C TYR A 432 31.13 -4.75 13.80
N HIS A 433 31.36 -3.99 14.87
CA HIS A 433 30.88 -4.30 16.21
C HIS A 433 30.12 -3.11 16.76
N CYS A 434 28.94 -3.34 17.33
CA CYS A 434 28.23 -2.32 18.09
C CYS A 434 28.59 -2.42 19.57
N SER A 435 28.95 -1.29 20.17
CA SER A 435 29.41 -1.22 21.56
C SER A 435 29.03 0.13 22.19
N THR A 436 29.55 0.39 23.39
CA THR A 436 29.40 1.66 24.10
C THR A 436 30.75 2.36 24.31
N ASN A 437 31.80 1.89 23.63
CA ASN A 437 33.15 2.44 23.77
C ASN A 437 33.21 3.88 23.25
N PRO A 438 34.03 4.78 23.84
CA PRO A 438 34.14 6.15 23.38
C PRO A 438 34.68 6.23 21.94
N PRO A 439 34.23 7.21 21.12
CA PRO A 439 34.74 7.39 19.76
C PRO A 439 36.25 7.63 19.72
N THR A 440 36.91 7.07 18.70
CA THR A 440 38.31 7.34 18.42
C THR A 440 38.45 8.76 17.87
N LYS A 441 39.11 9.65 18.62
CA LYS A 441 39.30 11.05 18.20
C LYS A 441 39.99 11.12 16.84
N ALA A 442 39.45 11.95 15.95
CA ALA A 442 39.96 12.23 14.60
C ALA A 442 40.06 11.01 13.65
N ALA A 443 39.43 9.88 13.99
CA ALA A 443 39.31 8.76 13.06
C ALA A 443 38.38 9.11 11.89
N ARG A 444 38.63 8.49 10.72
CA ARG A 444 37.77 8.56 9.53
C ARG A 444 37.39 7.15 9.12
N LEU A 445 36.13 6.95 8.74
CA LEU A 445 35.66 5.64 8.32
C LEU A 445 36.29 5.25 6.98
N VAL A 446 36.78 4.02 6.84
CA VAL A 446 37.23 3.49 5.55
C VAL A 446 35.99 3.05 4.77
N PRO A 447 35.71 3.62 3.59
CA PRO A 447 34.55 3.22 2.80
C PRO A 447 34.72 1.81 2.22
N HIS A 448 33.61 1.08 2.08
CA HIS A 448 33.54 -0.07 1.20
C HIS A 448 33.74 0.44 -0.23
N GLN A 449 34.82 0.03 -0.90
CA GLN A 449 34.96 0.28 -2.34
C GLN A 449 34.12 -0.70 -3.14
#